data_AF-A0A966IZE8-F1
#
_entry.id   AF-A0A966IZE8-F1
#
_cell.length_a   1.000
_cell.length_b   1.000
_cell.length_c   1.000
_cell.angle_alpha   90.00
_cell.angle_beta   90.00
_cell.angle_gamma   90.00
#
_symmetry.space_group_name_H-M   'P 1'
#
loop_
_entity.id
_entity.type
_entity.pdbx_description
1 polymer ?
#
loop_
_entity_poly.entity_id
_entity_poly.type
_entity_poly.pdbx_seq_one_letter_code
_entity_poly.pdbx_strand_id
1 'polypeptide(L)'
;MRLILIDGLPGTGKSVTAQHLALRFRGAGQTVRWFHERDLAHPVFSFRHLAELRHQDGRQLAERLIAGWQRLDGAEQEEIVILDGTLLNLGLGMLLAMRTPFDRICQTMDAIAAAIRAHDSALVYLSPASIPQHLVALGANRGSQWGYAMHRMLEQSPFATDWQHRAGAGAPVTAPDGDGVSPLVLAFWEHQHAVVGQLMARWPLAAATSVRHGADWSGMQEQVATLVAAPGWTPTRPSVSVLLACLGAYRGVRSGRRVTITTDGTTLYLQHADGVVTRLIPNGDDTSAVVEGLPAAVHFHVGSDRSILQMTTAFDNDRVITDEFEREGHE
;
A
#
# COMPACT_ATOMS: atom_id res chain seq x y z
N MET A 1 10.05 20.51 -3.64
CA MET A 1 9.47 19.24 -3.17
C MET A 1 10.35 18.08 -3.61
N ARG A 2 10.58 17.13 -2.71
CA ARG A 2 11.20 15.84 -2.96
C ARG A 2 10.12 14.77 -3.12
N LEU A 3 10.18 13.99 -4.18
CA LEU A 3 9.18 12.96 -4.48
C LEU A 3 9.78 11.57 -4.31
N ILE A 4 9.19 10.73 -3.47
CA ILE A 4 9.63 9.37 -3.25
C ILE A 4 8.51 8.42 -3.67
N LEU A 5 8.78 7.59 -4.67
CA LEU A 5 7.85 6.58 -5.15
C LEU A 5 8.28 5.22 -4.60
N ILE A 6 7.42 4.58 -3.82
CA ILE A 6 7.64 3.22 -3.32
C ILE A 6 6.67 2.29 -4.03
N ASP A 7 7.20 1.51 -4.97
CA ASP A 7 6.43 0.63 -5.83
C ASP A 7 6.90 -0.82 -5.72
N GLY A 8 6.15 -1.76 -6.30
CA GLY A 8 6.35 -3.19 -6.09
C GLY A 8 5.06 -3.98 -6.17
N LEU A 9 5.19 -5.31 -6.24
CA LEU A 9 4.04 -6.22 -6.27
C LEU A 9 3.22 -6.13 -4.96
N PRO A 10 1.95 -6.56 -4.95
CA PRO A 10 1.19 -6.71 -3.70
C PRO A 10 1.98 -7.52 -2.67
N GLY A 11 1.91 -7.14 -1.40
CA GLY A 11 2.58 -7.88 -0.33
C GLY A 11 4.10 -7.73 -0.22
N THR A 12 4.75 -6.94 -1.08
CA THR A 12 6.20 -6.64 -0.98
C THR A 12 6.56 -5.63 0.12
N GLY A 13 5.55 -5.16 0.87
CA GLY A 13 5.73 -4.25 2.00
C GLY A 13 5.94 -2.78 1.61
N LYS A 14 5.43 -2.36 0.45
CA LYS A 14 5.43 -0.94 0.00
C LYS A 14 4.90 0.02 1.07
N SER A 15 3.69 -0.22 1.55
CA SER A 15 3.00 0.65 2.49
C SER A 15 3.74 0.75 3.82
N VAL A 16 4.27 -0.37 4.32
CA VAL A 16 5.10 -0.40 5.54
C VAL A 16 6.39 0.39 5.32
N THR A 17 7.05 0.21 4.18
CA THR A 17 8.29 0.95 3.84
C THR A 17 8.02 2.45 3.74
N ALA A 18 6.98 2.86 3.01
CA ALA A 18 6.60 4.25 2.85
C ALA A 18 6.22 4.91 4.19
N GLN A 19 5.47 4.21 5.03
CA GLN A 19 5.12 4.65 6.38
C GLN A 19 6.37 4.83 7.25
N HIS A 20 7.29 3.85 7.25
CA HIS A 20 8.53 3.94 8.01
C HIS A 20 9.36 5.15 7.57
N LEU A 21 9.53 5.37 6.26
CA LEU A 21 10.23 6.55 5.74
C LEU A 21 9.56 7.84 6.21
N ALA A 22 8.23 7.93 6.14
CA ALA A 22 7.50 9.10 6.62
C ALA A 22 7.75 9.35 8.12
N LEU A 23 7.75 8.29 8.95
CA LEU A 23 8.06 8.41 10.37
C LEU A 23 9.51 8.86 10.61
N ARG A 24 10.48 8.37 9.82
CA ARG A 24 11.89 8.81 9.91
C ARG A 24 12.02 10.31 9.64
N PHE A 25 11.46 10.76 8.51
CA PHE A 25 11.52 12.18 8.12
C PHE A 25 10.81 13.09 9.14
N ARG A 26 9.63 12.70 9.64
CA ARG A 26 8.94 13.45 10.71
C ARG A 26 9.74 13.48 12.00
N GLY A 27 10.34 12.36 12.39
CA GLY A 27 11.20 12.27 13.56
C GLY A 27 12.42 13.20 13.49
N ALA A 28 12.86 13.56 12.30
CA ALA A 28 13.92 14.54 12.06
C ALA A 28 13.39 15.99 11.87
N GLY A 29 12.10 16.24 12.09
CA GLY A 29 11.49 17.56 11.99
C GLY A 29 11.16 18.02 10.56
N GLN A 30 11.22 17.13 9.55
CA GLN A 30 10.89 17.46 8.17
C GLN A 30 9.39 17.34 7.89
N THR A 31 8.84 18.21 7.04
CA THR A 31 7.45 18.12 6.59
C THR A 31 7.34 17.03 5.53
N VAL A 32 6.54 16.01 5.82
CA VAL A 32 6.36 14.86 4.94
C VAL A 32 4.93 14.35 4.95
N ARG A 33 4.42 14.14 3.74
CA ARG A 33 3.14 13.50 3.51
C ARG A 33 3.33 12.18 2.78
N TRP A 34 2.84 11.11 3.41
CA TRP A 34 2.70 9.80 2.77
C TRP A 34 1.26 9.65 2.28
N PHE A 35 1.11 9.29 1.01
CA PHE A 35 -0.15 8.90 0.40
C PHE A 35 -0.09 7.40 0.07
N HIS A 36 -1.02 6.65 0.66
CA HIS A 36 -1.31 5.28 0.26
C HIS A 36 -2.07 5.29 -1.07
N GLU A 37 -1.89 4.29 -1.94
CA GLU A 37 -2.59 4.11 -3.23
C GLU A 37 -4.13 4.03 -3.13
N ARG A 38 -4.74 4.34 -1.99
CA ARG A 38 -6.20 4.41 -1.78
C ARG A 38 -6.66 5.69 -1.08
N ASP A 39 -5.74 6.59 -0.71
CA ASP A 39 -6.05 7.80 0.06
C ASP A 39 -7.05 8.69 -0.70
N LEU A 40 -8.20 9.04 -0.11
CA LEU A 40 -9.21 9.85 -0.77
C LEU A 40 -8.71 11.23 -1.24
N ALA A 41 -7.68 11.75 -0.57
CA ALA A 41 -7.03 13.02 -0.90
C ALA A 41 -5.75 12.82 -1.73
N HIS A 42 -5.56 11.67 -2.37
CA HIS A 42 -4.34 11.36 -3.11
C HIS A 42 -4.13 12.34 -4.27
N PRO A 43 -2.90 12.88 -4.44
CA PRO A 43 -2.65 13.98 -5.37
C PRO A 43 -2.76 13.56 -6.85
N VAL A 44 -2.39 12.31 -7.17
CA VAL A 44 -2.46 11.75 -8.53
C VAL A 44 -3.84 11.17 -8.87
N PHE A 45 -4.45 10.43 -7.93
CA PHE A 45 -5.67 9.64 -8.15
C PHE A 45 -6.83 10.17 -7.32
N SER A 46 -8.01 10.27 -7.91
CA SER A 46 -9.26 10.39 -7.14
C SER A 46 -9.97 9.05 -7.14
N PHE A 47 -10.06 8.40 -5.98
CA PHE A 47 -10.56 7.02 -5.82
C PHE A 47 -12.00 6.78 -6.24
N ARG A 48 -12.81 7.85 -6.35
CA ARG A 48 -14.12 7.78 -7.01
C ARG A 48 -14.03 7.21 -8.43
N HIS A 49 -12.89 7.41 -9.09
CA HIS A 49 -12.72 7.03 -10.48
C HIS A 49 -12.29 5.57 -10.68
N LEU A 50 -11.80 4.79 -9.70
CA LEU A 50 -11.27 3.44 -10.00
C LEU A 50 -12.33 2.49 -10.59
N ALA A 51 -13.56 2.56 -10.09
CA ALA A 51 -14.70 1.89 -10.68
C ALA A 51 -15.03 2.45 -12.08
N GLU A 52 -14.92 3.77 -12.26
CA GLU A 52 -15.14 4.46 -13.55
C GLU A 52 -14.05 4.17 -14.60
N LEU A 53 -12.83 3.85 -14.15
CA LEU A 53 -11.69 3.51 -15.02
C LEU A 53 -11.92 2.16 -15.71
N ARG A 54 -12.75 1.28 -15.15
CA ARG A 54 -13.13 -0.01 -15.77
C ARG A 54 -13.92 0.15 -17.06
N HIS A 55 -14.52 1.32 -17.29
CA HIS A 55 -15.31 1.62 -18.48
C HIS A 55 -14.56 2.42 -19.54
N GLN A 56 -13.27 2.70 -19.31
CA GLN A 56 -12.46 3.50 -20.22
C GLN A 56 -11.58 2.62 -21.07
N ASP A 57 -11.30 3.03 -22.30
CA ASP A 57 -10.25 2.39 -23.09
C ASP A 57 -8.85 2.77 -22.54
N GLY A 58 -7.83 2.00 -22.93
CA GLY A 58 -6.45 2.20 -22.46
C GLY A 58 -5.87 3.58 -22.82
N ARG A 59 -6.37 4.25 -23.88
CA ARG A 59 -5.92 5.58 -24.27
C ARG A 59 -6.47 6.65 -23.32
N GLN A 60 -7.76 6.61 -23.03
CA GLN A 60 -8.40 7.54 -22.08
C GLN A 60 -7.78 7.40 -20.69
N LEU A 61 -7.54 6.16 -20.25
CA LEU A 61 -6.83 5.87 -19.01
C LEU A 61 -5.43 6.49 -19.00
N ALA A 62 -4.66 6.30 -20.07
CA ALA A 62 -3.33 6.90 -20.22
C ALA A 62 -3.35 8.44 -20.11
N GLU A 63 -4.28 9.09 -20.81
CA GLU A 63 -4.43 10.56 -20.78
C GLU A 63 -4.78 11.04 -19.36
N ARG A 64 -5.69 10.34 -18.66
CA ARG A 64 -6.03 10.66 -17.26
C ARG A 64 -4.89 10.46 -16.30
N LEU A 65 -4.10 9.39 -16.46
CA LEU A 65 -2.90 9.15 -15.66
C LEU A 65 -1.91 10.30 -15.80
N ILE A 66 -1.58 10.68 -17.03
CA ILE A 66 -0.67 11.80 -17.31
C ILE A 66 -1.19 13.08 -16.66
N ALA A 67 -2.48 13.40 -16.84
CA ALA A 67 -3.09 14.58 -16.24
C ALA A 67 -3.08 14.56 -14.71
N GLY A 68 -3.22 13.39 -14.08
CA GLY A 68 -3.08 13.21 -12.64
C GLY A 68 -1.69 13.57 -12.13
N TRP A 69 -0.66 13.04 -12.78
CA TRP A 69 0.73 13.33 -12.43
C TRP A 69 1.13 14.78 -12.69
N GLN A 70 0.60 15.42 -13.73
CA GLN A 70 0.81 16.84 -14.01
C GLN A 70 0.21 17.78 -12.96
N ARG A 71 -0.72 17.31 -12.12
CA ARG A 71 -1.30 18.11 -11.02
C ARG A 71 -0.54 18.00 -9.71
N LEU A 72 0.51 17.19 -9.65
CA LEU A 72 1.25 16.93 -8.41
C LEU A 72 1.87 18.20 -7.80
N ASP A 73 2.14 19.22 -8.62
CA ASP A 73 2.60 20.54 -8.19
C ASP A 73 1.68 21.19 -7.13
N GLY A 74 0.39 20.84 -7.08
CA GLY A 74 -0.55 21.38 -6.09
C GLY A 74 -0.31 20.94 -4.62
N ALA A 75 0.68 20.08 -4.35
CA ALA A 75 1.06 19.65 -3.01
C ALA A 75 2.07 20.61 -2.31
N GLU A 76 2.05 21.91 -2.66
CA GLU A 76 3.09 22.92 -2.38
C GLU A 76 3.48 23.11 -0.90
N GLN A 77 2.68 22.61 0.06
CA GLN A 77 2.95 22.75 1.48
C GLN A 77 3.98 21.76 2.03
N GLU A 78 4.24 20.65 1.32
CA GLU A 78 5.07 19.56 1.84
C GLU A 78 6.46 19.58 1.20
N GLU A 79 7.51 19.48 2.02
CA GLU A 79 8.88 19.36 1.53
C GLU A 79 9.10 17.99 0.86
N ILE A 80 8.52 16.93 1.44
CA ILE A 80 8.66 15.54 0.99
C ILE A 80 7.28 14.91 0.78
N VAL A 81 7.08 14.31 -0.39
CA VAL A 81 5.89 13.51 -0.72
C VAL A 81 6.30 12.07 -0.99
N ILE A 82 5.66 11.12 -0.30
CA ILE A 82 5.86 9.69 -0.50
C ILE A 82 4.60 9.09 -1.08
N LEU A 83 4.70 8.47 -2.26
CA LEU A 83 3.59 7.78 -2.92
C LEU A 83 3.85 6.27 -2.91
N ASP A 84 2.95 5.52 -2.29
CA ASP A 84 2.97 4.06 -2.21
C ASP A 84 2.14 3.49 -3.37
N GLY A 85 2.71 2.55 -4.14
CA GLY A 85 1.98 1.72 -5.11
C GLY A 85 1.37 2.48 -6.30
N THR A 86 1.73 3.74 -6.47
CA THR A 86 0.98 4.65 -7.33
C THR A 86 1.35 4.50 -8.81
N LEU A 87 2.66 4.46 -9.13
CA LEU A 87 3.13 4.53 -10.51
C LEU A 87 3.10 3.17 -11.18
N LEU A 88 3.78 2.19 -10.59
CA LEU A 88 4.02 0.89 -11.21
C LEU A 88 3.04 -0.18 -10.76
N ASN A 89 2.58 -0.19 -9.52
CA ASN A 89 1.59 -1.17 -9.05
C ASN A 89 0.21 -0.84 -9.62
N LEU A 90 -0.34 0.33 -9.26
CA LEU A 90 -1.66 0.77 -9.68
C LEU A 90 -1.66 1.32 -11.11
N GLY A 91 -0.87 2.35 -11.40
CA GLY A 91 -0.87 3.04 -12.69
C GLY A 91 -0.60 2.11 -13.89
N LEU A 92 0.57 1.46 -13.89
CA LEU A 92 0.91 0.46 -14.92
C LEU A 92 -0.03 -0.75 -14.89
N GLY A 93 -0.40 -1.24 -13.70
CA GLY A 93 -1.32 -2.38 -13.57
C GLY A 93 -2.65 -2.14 -14.30
N MET A 94 -3.23 -0.95 -14.16
CA MET A 94 -4.44 -0.59 -14.89
C MET A 94 -4.23 -0.56 -16.41
N LEU A 95 -3.14 0.02 -16.90
CA LEU A 95 -2.86 0.05 -18.34
C LEU A 95 -2.73 -1.36 -18.93
N LEU A 96 -2.09 -2.28 -18.19
CA LEU A 96 -1.95 -3.68 -18.58
C LEU A 96 -3.28 -4.42 -18.55
N ALA A 97 -4.09 -4.21 -17.51
CA ALA A 97 -5.43 -4.78 -17.40
C ALA A 97 -6.30 -4.39 -18.59
N MET A 98 -6.16 -3.16 -19.09
CA MET A 98 -6.85 -2.64 -20.27
C MET A 98 -6.21 -3.02 -21.61
N ARG A 99 -5.18 -3.90 -21.61
CA ARG A 99 -4.42 -4.28 -22.80
C ARG A 99 -3.88 -3.09 -23.61
N THR A 100 -3.43 -2.06 -22.90
CA THR A 100 -2.78 -0.93 -23.56
C THR A 100 -1.54 -1.44 -24.30
N PRO A 101 -1.37 -1.10 -25.60
CA PRO A 101 -0.18 -1.48 -26.36
C PRO A 101 1.11 -1.01 -25.67
N PHE A 102 2.18 -1.81 -25.75
CA PHE A 102 3.42 -1.55 -25.02
C PHE A 102 4.08 -0.22 -25.41
N ASP A 103 4.05 0.15 -26.69
CA ASP A 103 4.53 1.45 -27.17
C ASP A 103 3.75 2.61 -26.53
N ARG A 104 2.43 2.46 -26.39
CA ARG A 104 1.59 3.43 -25.70
C ARG A 104 1.91 3.46 -24.20
N ILE A 105 2.10 2.31 -23.55
CA ILE A 105 2.56 2.25 -22.15
C ILE A 105 3.86 3.04 -22.01
N CYS A 106 4.87 2.80 -22.84
CA CYS A 106 6.12 3.54 -22.83
C CYS A 106 5.90 5.05 -22.99
N GLN A 107 5.06 5.49 -23.94
CA GLN A 107 4.75 6.90 -24.13
C GLN A 107 4.10 7.53 -22.89
N THR A 108 3.14 6.83 -22.28
CA THR A 108 2.48 7.29 -21.05
C THR A 108 3.46 7.41 -19.90
N MET A 109 4.30 6.40 -19.75
CA MET A 109 5.33 6.30 -18.73
C MET A 109 6.42 7.38 -18.90
N ASP A 110 6.87 7.63 -20.12
CA ASP A 110 7.81 8.72 -20.45
C ASP A 110 7.20 10.10 -20.18
N ALA A 111 5.91 10.28 -20.48
CA ALA A 111 5.20 11.54 -20.19
C ALA A 111 5.05 11.78 -18.68
N ILE A 112 4.75 10.75 -17.89
CA ILE A 112 4.71 10.85 -16.43
C ILE A 112 6.10 11.16 -15.87
N ALA A 113 7.14 10.46 -16.34
CA ALA A 113 8.52 10.72 -15.94
C ALA A 113 8.97 12.15 -16.29
N ALA A 114 8.51 12.69 -17.42
CA ALA A 114 8.74 14.09 -17.78
C ALA A 114 8.01 15.06 -16.85
N ALA A 115 6.76 14.76 -16.46
CA ALA A 115 5.97 15.59 -15.56
C ALA A 115 6.61 15.72 -14.17
N ILE A 116 7.16 14.62 -13.63
CA ILE A 116 7.80 14.63 -12.30
C ILE A 116 9.29 15.00 -12.31
N ARG A 117 9.87 15.27 -13.49
CA ARG A 117 11.31 15.55 -13.65
C ARG A 117 11.75 16.81 -12.90
N ALA A 118 10.86 17.78 -12.75
CA ALA A 118 11.15 19.02 -12.04
C ALA A 118 11.33 18.80 -10.52
N HIS A 119 10.91 17.65 -9.99
CA HIS A 119 11.09 17.28 -8.60
C HIS A 119 12.37 16.47 -8.42
N ASP A 120 12.97 16.58 -7.22
CA ASP A 120 14.01 15.64 -6.77
C ASP A 120 13.35 14.27 -6.51
N SER A 121 13.21 13.48 -7.57
CA SER A 121 12.41 12.26 -7.58
C SER A 121 13.27 11.00 -7.41
N ALA A 122 12.88 10.13 -6.49
CA ALA A 122 13.42 8.79 -6.33
C ALA A 122 12.32 7.73 -6.55
N LEU A 123 12.65 6.64 -7.25
CA LEU A 123 11.75 5.50 -7.46
C LEU A 123 12.40 4.23 -6.91
N VAL A 124 11.75 3.64 -5.91
CA VAL A 124 12.17 2.39 -5.30
C VAL A 124 11.18 1.30 -5.72
N TYR A 125 11.68 0.26 -6.39
CA TYR A 125 10.87 -0.89 -6.77
C TYR A 125 11.23 -2.10 -5.89
N LEU A 126 10.31 -2.49 -5.02
CA LEU A 126 10.43 -3.68 -4.18
C LEU A 126 10.07 -4.92 -4.99
N SER A 127 11.08 -5.72 -5.32
CA SER A 127 10.91 -6.92 -6.15
C SER A 127 11.09 -8.18 -5.31
N PRO A 128 10.18 -9.16 -5.36
CA PRO A 128 10.46 -10.47 -4.80
C PRO A 128 11.52 -11.20 -5.63
N ALA A 129 12.16 -12.20 -5.02
CA ALA A 129 13.08 -13.09 -5.72
C ALA A 129 12.37 -14.03 -6.72
N SER A 130 11.13 -14.42 -6.40
CA SER A 130 10.28 -15.30 -7.20
C SER A 130 8.84 -14.84 -7.09
N ILE A 131 8.22 -14.45 -8.21
CA ILE A 131 6.83 -13.99 -8.24
C ILE A 131 5.86 -15.11 -7.85
N PRO A 132 5.95 -16.33 -8.39
CA PRO A 132 5.03 -17.41 -8.02
C PRO A 132 5.07 -17.71 -6.52
N GLN A 133 6.27 -17.87 -5.96
CA GLN A 133 6.44 -18.18 -4.53
C GLN A 133 5.93 -17.03 -3.65
N HIS A 134 6.20 -15.78 -4.05
CA HIS A 134 5.73 -14.59 -3.34
C HIS A 134 4.21 -14.50 -3.31
N LEU A 135 3.54 -14.71 -4.44
CA LEU A 135 2.09 -14.64 -4.52
C LEU A 135 1.41 -15.78 -3.76
N VAL A 136 1.96 -16.99 -3.81
CA VAL A 136 1.47 -18.13 -2.99
C VAL A 136 1.60 -17.81 -1.50
N ALA A 137 2.75 -17.33 -1.05
CA ALA A 137 2.95 -16.93 0.34
C ALA A 137 2.01 -15.78 0.74
N LEU A 138 1.76 -14.84 -0.16
CA LEU A 138 0.82 -13.75 0.05
C LEU A 138 -0.62 -14.26 0.20
N GLY A 139 -1.03 -15.22 -0.62
CA GLY A 139 -2.33 -15.89 -0.53
C GLY A 139 -2.51 -16.59 0.81
N ALA A 140 -1.50 -17.33 1.26
CA ALA A 140 -1.50 -17.98 2.58
C ALA A 140 -1.58 -16.96 3.74
N ASN A 141 -0.87 -15.82 3.62
CA ASN A 141 -0.82 -14.81 4.67
C ASN A 141 -2.08 -13.93 4.75
N ARG A 142 -2.70 -13.62 3.60
CA ARG A 142 -3.89 -12.76 3.53
C ARG A 142 -5.20 -13.54 3.45
N GLY A 143 -5.12 -14.86 3.35
CA GLY A 143 -6.24 -15.76 3.16
C GLY A 143 -6.81 -15.75 1.73
N SER A 144 -7.61 -16.78 1.46
CA SER A 144 -8.30 -17.00 0.17
C SER A 144 -9.11 -15.79 -0.35
N GLN A 145 -9.63 -14.94 0.55
CA GLN A 145 -10.39 -13.74 0.17
C GLN A 145 -9.58 -12.77 -0.68
N TRP A 146 -8.27 -12.61 -0.40
CA TRP A 146 -7.42 -11.73 -1.19
C TRP A 146 -7.24 -12.26 -2.63
N GLY A 147 -6.92 -13.56 -2.75
CA GLY A 147 -6.76 -14.21 -4.05
C GLY A 147 -8.04 -14.15 -4.87
N TYR A 148 -9.19 -14.40 -4.24
CA TYR A 148 -10.51 -14.27 -4.85
C TYR A 148 -10.80 -12.83 -5.31
N ALA A 149 -10.55 -11.82 -4.46
CA ALA A 149 -10.80 -10.42 -4.81
C ALA A 149 -9.95 -9.96 -6.01
N MET A 150 -8.66 -10.33 -6.04
CA MET A 150 -7.77 -10.01 -7.16
C MET A 150 -8.20 -10.73 -8.44
N HIS A 151 -8.61 -11.99 -8.32
CA HIS A 151 -9.15 -12.76 -9.43
C HIS A 151 -10.37 -12.07 -10.04
N ARG A 152 -11.38 -11.74 -9.21
CA ARG A 152 -12.61 -11.08 -9.65
C ARG A 152 -12.37 -9.72 -10.29
N MET A 153 -11.37 -8.97 -9.80
CA MET A 153 -10.98 -7.71 -10.39
C MET A 153 -10.41 -7.89 -11.81
N LEU A 154 -9.57 -8.90 -12.02
CA LEU A 154 -8.92 -9.15 -13.32
C LEU A 154 -9.83 -9.86 -14.31
N GLU A 155 -10.71 -10.76 -13.85
CA GLU A 155 -11.62 -11.56 -14.69
C GLU A 155 -12.47 -10.69 -15.62
N GLN A 156 -12.80 -9.48 -15.18
CA GLN A 156 -13.61 -8.51 -15.93
C GLN A 156 -12.79 -7.63 -16.90
N SER A 157 -11.48 -7.83 -16.98
CA SER A 157 -10.57 -6.98 -17.76
C SER A 157 -10.28 -7.55 -19.15
N PRO A 158 -9.97 -6.70 -20.15
CA PRO A 158 -9.48 -7.16 -21.45
C PRO A 158 -8.26 -8.10 -21.37
N PHE A 159 -7.42 -7.95 -20.34
CA PHE A 159 -6.28 -8.85 -20.10
C PHE A 159 -6.72 -10.30 -19.88
N ALA A 160 -7.78 -10.53 -19.10
CA ALA A 160 -8.28 -11.87 -18.83
C ALA A 160 -8.80 -12.55 -20.10
N THR A 161 -9.53 -11.82 -20.95
CA THR A 161 -10.01 -12.34 -22.24
C THR A 161 -8.85 -12.79 -23.13
N ASP A 162 -7.78 -11.99 -23.24
CA ASP A 162 -6.61 -12.37 -24.03
C ASP A 162 -5.82 -13.55 -23.43
N TRP A 163 -5.68 -13.56 -22.11
CA TRP A 163 -5.04 -14.66 -21.41
C TRP A 163 -5.79 -15.98 -21.67
N GLN A 164 -7.13 -15.97 -21.61
CA GLN A 164 -7.97 -17.13 -21.94
C GLN A 164 -7.75 -17.60 -23.38
N HIS A 165 -7.72 -16.68 -24.35
CA HIS A 165 -7.47 -17.03 -25.75
C HIS A 165 -6.11 -17.71 -25.95
N ARG A 166 -5.06 -17.24 -25.28
CA ARG A 166 -3.70 -17.81 -25.38
C ARG A 166 -3.54 -19.13 -24.62
N ALA A 167 -4.19 -19.25 -23.47
CA ALA A 167 -4.12 -20.45 -22.64
C ALA A 167 -4.97 -21.62 -23.20
N GLY A 168 -5.87 -21.32 -24.15
CA GLY A 168 -6.75 -22.29 -24.80
C GLY A 168 -8.09 -22.45 -24.10
N ALA A 169 -9.11 -22.94 -24.82
CA ALA A 169 -10.52 -22.98 -24.42
C ALA A 169 -10.87 -23.88 -23.20
N GLY A 170 -9.88 -24.38 -22.46
CA GLY A 170 -10.05 -25.20 -21.25
C GLY A 170 -9.14 -24.80 -20.09
N ALA A 171 -8.40 -23.69 -20.20
CA ALA A 171 -7.59 -23.21 -19.10
C ALA A 171 -8.51 -22.76 -17.95
N PRO A 172 -8.30 -23.25 -16.71
CA PRO A 172 -9.15 -22.88 -15.59
C PRO A 172 -9.01 -21.39 -15.30
N VAL A 173 -10.10 -20.66 -15.54
CA VAL A 173 -10.33 -19.28 -15.08
C VAL A 173 -10.96 -19.33 -13.69
N THR A 174 -11.15 -20.49 -13.09
CA THR A 174 -11.80 -20.54 -11.79
C THR A 174 -10.91 -19.88 -10.74
N ALA A 175 -11.55 -19.11 -9.86
CA ALA A 175 -10.92 -18.68 -8.63
C ALA A 175 -10.32 -19.92 -7.92
N PRO A 176 -9.19 -19.78 -7.23
CA PRO A 176 -8.58 -20.90 -6.55
C PRO A 176 -9.53 -21.40 -5.45
N ASP A 177 -9.69 -22.71 -5.34
CA ASP A 177 -10.27 -23.31 -4.15
C ASP A 177 -9.23 -23.20 -3.02
N GLY A 178 -9.56 -22.51 -1.92
CA GLY A 178 -8.66 -22.33 -0.78
C GLY A 178 -7.63 -21.19 -0.93
N ASP A 179 -6.44 -21.35 -0.34
CA ASP A 179 -5.42 -20.29 -0.17
C ASP A 179 -4.54 -20.05 -1.41
N GLY A 180 -4.90 -20.63 -2.55
CA GLY A 180 -4.15 -20.53 -3.78
C GLY A 180 -4.25 -19.16 -4.45
N VAL A 181 -3.42 -18.95 -5.48
CA VAL A 181 -3.50 -17.81 -6.41
C VAL A 181 -3.91 -18.34 -7.77
N SER A 182 -4.96 -17.78 -8.39
CA SER A 182 -5.41 -18.25 -9.70
C SER A 182 -4.30 -18.08 -10.75
N PRO A 183 -4.24 -18.95 -11.78
CA PRO A 183 -3.32 -18.80 -12.90
C PRO A 183 -3.42 -17.43 -13.60
N LEU A 184 -4.63 -16.86 -13.67
CA LEU A 184 -4.85 -15.51 -14.21
C LEU A 184 -4.12 -14.43 -13.40
N VAL A 185 -4.25 -14.46 -12.07
CA VAL A 185 -3.59 -13.50 -11.18
C VAL A 185 -2.07 -13.65 -11.26
N LEU A 186 -1.56 -14.88 -11.27
CA LEU A 186 -0.13 -15.13 -11.43
C LEU A 186 0.40 -14.57 -12.76
N ALA A 187 -0.24 -14.93 -13.87
CA ALA A 187 0.16 -14.48 -15.20
C ALA A 187 0.13 -12.95 -15.35
N PHE A 188 -0.85 -12.28 -14.72
CA PHE A 188 -0.93 -10.83 -14.72
C PHE A 188 0.28 -10.18 -14.03
N TRP A 189 0.62 -10.62 -12.81
CA TRP A 189 1.73 -10.04 -12.06
C TRP A 189 3.11 -10.41 -12.64
N GLU A 190 3.25 -11.59 -13.24
CA GLU A 190 4.45 -11.95 -14.02
C GLU A 190 4.61 -11.04 -15.23
N HIS A 191 3.53 -10.80 -15.97
CA HIS A 191 3.56 -9.90 -17.11
C HIS A 191 3.91 -8.46 -16.69
N GLN A 192 3.27 -7.96 -15.62
CA GLN A 192 3.56 -6.64 -15.09
C GLN A 192 5.01 -6.50 -14.65
N HIS A 193 5.56 -7.48 -13.92
CA HIS A 193 6.95 -7.46 -13.51
C HIS A 193 7.91 -7.45 -14.70
N ALA A 194 7.64 -8.25 -15.73
CA ALA A 194 8.44 -8.25 -16.97
C ALA A 194 8.41 -6.88 -17.68
N VAL A 195 7.25 -6.21 -17.69
CA VAL A 195 7.11 -4.85 -18.24
C VAL A 195 7.85 -3.82 -17.38
N VAL A 196 7.78 -3.92 -16.05
CA VAL A 196 8.57 -3.07 -15.14
C VAL A 196 10.06 -3.19 -15.44
N GLY A 197 10.59 -4.40 -15.61
CA GLY A 197 12.00 -4.61 -15.95
C GLY A 197 12.43 -3.86 -17.23
N GLN A 198 11.56 -3.87 -18.26
CA GLN A 198 11.81 -3.16 -19.51
C GLN A 198 11.73 -1.64 -19.34
N LEU A 199 10.75 -1.14 -18.58
CA LEU A 199 10.63 0.30 -18.29
C LEU A 199 11.81 0.81 -17.46
N MET A 200 12.25 0.02 -16.47
CA MET A 200 13.37 0.39 -15.60
C MET A 200 14.70 0.46 -16.32
N ALA A 201 14.91 -0.39 -17.33
CA ALA A 201 16.09 -0.30 -18.19
C ALA A 201 16.11 0.97 -19.05
N ARG A 202 14.96 1.63 -19.24
CA ARG A 202 14.80 2.81 -20.11
C ARG A 202 14.79 4.13 -19.33
N TRP A 203 14.33 4.15 -18.09
CA TRP A 203 14.12 5.39 -17.34
C TRP A 203 15.38 5.91 -16.64
N PRO A 204 15.77 7.18 -16.90
CA PRO A 204 16.90 7.82 -16.24
C PRO A 204 16.51 8.48 -14.89
N LEU A 205 15.56 7.89 -14.15
CA LEU A 205 15.23 8.41 -12.81
C LEU A 205 16.40 8.06 -11.88
N ALA A 206 16.96 9.08 -11.22
CA ALA A 206 18.26 9.06 -10.53
C ALA A 206 18.46 7.95 -9.48
N ALA A 207 17.39 7.26 -9.06
CA ALA A 207 17.43 6.21 -8.05
C ALA A 207 16.52 5.01 -8.35
N ALA A 208 16.16 4.75 -9.62
CA ALA A 208 15.39 3.55 -9.99
C ALA A 208 16.12 2.27 -9.58
N THR A 209 15.82 1.76 -8.39
CA THR A 209 16.53 0.62 -7.79
C THR A 209 15.56 -0.48 -7.46
N SER A 210 15.91 -1.69 -7.90
CA SER A 210 15.28 -2.91 -7.42
C SER A 210 15.88 -3.27 -6.07
N VAL A 211 15.07 -3.23 -5.01
CA VAL A 211 15.45 -3.81 -3.73
C VAL A 211 14.80 -5.19 -3.62
N ARG A 212 15.62 -6.21 -3.39
CA ARG A 212 15.13 -7.58 -3.27
C ARG A 212 14.43 -7.76 -1.94
N HIS A 213 13.14 -8.03 -1.99
CA HIS A 213 12.36 -8.43 -0.83
C HIS A 213 12.78 -9.84 -0.37
N GLY A 214 13.09 -9.98 0.92
CA GLY A 214 13.53 -11.23 1.55
C GLY A 214 13.16 -11.27 3.04
N ALA A 215 13.70 -12.25 3.78
CA ALA A 215 13.40 -12.42 5.20
C ALA A 215 13.98 -11.32 6.10
N ASP A 216 15.06 -10.64 5.66
CA ASP A 216 15.67 -9.52 6.39
C ASP A 216 14.95 -8.21 6.07
N TRP A 217 13.79 -8.04 6.70
CA TRP A 217 12.97 -6.84 6.56
C TRP A 217 13.71 -5.57 7.01
N SER A 218 14.45 -5.65 8.12
CA SER A 218 15.23 -4.53 8.66
C SER A 218 16.31 -4.04 7.70
N GLY A 219 17.08 -4.95 7.12
CA GLY A 219 18.11 -4.63 6.14
C GLY A 219 17.53 -3.99 4.88
N MET A 220 16.39 -4.51 4.41
CA MET A 220 15.66 -3.93 3.27
C MET A 220 15.23 -2.49 3.57
N GLN A 221 14.62 -2.23 4.73
CA GLN A 221 14.19 -0.89 5.13
C GLN A 221 15.38 0.08 5.24
N GLU A 222 16.51 -0.36 5.75
CA GLU A 222 17.72 0.47 5.87
C GLU A 222 18.36 0.76 4.51
N GLN A 223 18.37 -0.21 3.60
CA GLN A 223 18.83 -0.01 2.22
C GLN A 223 17.96 1.03 1.50
N VAL A 224 16.64 0.93 1.63
CA VAL A 224 15.71 1.91 1.06
C VAL A 224 15.93 3.29 1.70
N ALA A 225 16.03 3.36 3.03
CA ALA A 225 16.28 4.61 3.73
C ALA A 225 17.59 5.29 3.26
N THR A 226 18.67 4.52 3.11
CA THR A 226 19.95 5.01 2.57
C THR A 226 19.77 5.54 1.15
N LEU A 227 19.11 4.78 0.28
CA LEU A 227 18.87 5.16 -1.12
C LEU A 227 18.12 6.50 -1.23
N VAL A 228 17.14 6.72 -0.36
CA VAL A 228 16.37 7.97 -0.31
C VAL A 228 16.90 8.94 0.74
N ALA A 229 18.16 8.80 1.19
CA ALA A 229 18.78 9.69 2.17
C ALA A 229 17.85 10.05 3.36
N ALA A 230 17.08 9.07 3.85
CA ALA A 230 16.23 9.24 5.01
C ALA A 230 17.10 9.23 6.27
N PRO A 231 16.78 10.08 7.25
CA PRO A 231 17.55 10.16 8.49
C PRO A 231 17.44 8.84 9.28
N GLY A 232 18.41 8.61 10.16
CA GLY A 232 18.32 7.54 11.15
C GLY A 232 17.11 7.76 12.06
N TRP A 233 16.41 6.68 12.42
CA TRP A 233 15.23 6.77 13.27
C TRP A 233 15.16 5.57 14.21
N THR A 234 14.88 5.86 15.47
CA THR A 234 14.56 4.85 16.47
C THR A 234 13.11 5.09 16.89
N PRO A 235 12.20 4.13 16.70
CA PRO A 235 10.84 4.26 17.19
C PRO A 235 10.84 4.51 18.69
N THR A 236 10.06 5.50 19.13
CA THR A 236 9.78 5.68 20.56
C THR A 236 9.10 4.41 21.08
N ARG A 237 9.53 3.91 22.23
CA ARG A 237 8.87 2.77 22.88
C ARG A 237 7.78 3.31 23.81
N PRO A 238 6.54 2.82 23.75
CA PRO A 238 5.53 3.21 24.72
C PRO A 238 5.97 2.76 26.10
N SER A 239 5.61 3.52 27.13
CA SER A 239 5.80 3.07 28.51
C SER A 239 5.02 1.78 28.77
N VAL A 240 5.52 0.92 29.66
CA VAL A 240 4.83 -0.32 30.04
C VAL A 240 3.43 -0.04 30.57
N SER A 241 3.25 1.05 31.33
CA SER A 241 1.95 1.49 31.82
C SER A 241 0.97 1.79 30.69
N VAL A 242 1.42 2.48 29.63
CA VAL A 242 0.60 2.73 28.43
C VAL A 242 0.26 1.42 27.75
N LEU A 243 1.25 0.53 27.53
CA LEU A 243 1.02 -0.77 26.88
C LEU A 243 -0.11 -1.53 27.59
N LEU A 244 0.00 -1.66 28.92
CA LEU A 244 -0.99 -2.36 29.75
C LEU A 244 -2.36 -1.68 29.76
N ALA A 245 -2.40 -0.35 29.80
CA ALA A 245 -3.65 0.40 29.77
C ALA A 245 -4.42 0.22 28.46
N CYS A 246 -3.71 -0.03 27.35
CA CYS A 246 -4.29 -0.20 26.02
C CYS A 246 -4.82 -1.61 25.76
N LEU A 247 -4.42 -2.63 26.52
CA LEU A 247 -4.81 -4.03 26.24
C LEU A 247 -6.31 -4.27 26.47
N GLY A 248 -6.90 -5.10 25.63
CA GLY A 248 -8.28 -5.58 25.81
C GLY A 248 -9.09 -5.63 24.52
N ALA A 249 -10.32 -6.10 24.64
CA ALA A 249 -11.30 -6.07 23.56
C ALA A 249 -12.00 -4.71 23.54
N TYR A 250 -12.26 -4.21 22.34
CA TYR A 250 -12.96 -2.97 22.10
C TYR A 250 -14.05 -3.14 21.06
N ARG A 251 -15.14 -2.37 21.21
CA ARG A 251 -16.26 -2.35 20.29
C ARG A 251 -16.48 -0.95 19.73
N GLY A 252 -16.55 -0.85 18.41
CA GLY A 252 -16.84 0.39 17.70
C GLY A 252 -18.26 0.86 18.00
N VAL A 253 -18.39 2.09 18.48
CA VAL A 253 -19.66 2.72 18.87
C VAL A 253 -20.58 2.86 17.66
N ARG A 254 -20.05 3.28 16.52
CA ARG A 254 -20.84 3.45 15.29
C ARG A 254 -20.88 2.17 14.45
N SER A 255 -19.76 1.50 14.29
CA SER A 255 -19.64 0.34 13.40
C SER A 255 -20.08 -0.98 14.05
N GLY A 256 -20.14 -1.05 15.38
CA GLY A 256 -20.35 -2.29 16.12
C GLY A 256 -19.20 -3.29 16.03
N ARG A 257 -18.11 -2.96 15.30
CA ARG A 257 -16.99 -3.84 15.02
C ARG A 257 -16.20 -4.12 16.29
N ARG A 258 -15.71 -5.35 16.41
CA ARG A 258 -14.82 -5.74 17.51
C ARG A 258 -13.38 -5.76 17.03
N VAL A 259 -12.50 -5.20 17.85
CA VAL A 259 -11.04 -5.31 17.71
C VAL A 259 -10.45 -5.64 19.08
N THR A 260 -9.30 -6.29 19.09
CA THR A 260 -8.58 -6.60 20.33
C THR A 260 -7.18 -6.00 20.24
N ILE A 261 -6.76 -5.31 21.29
CA ILE A 261 -5.38 -4.85 21.44
C ILE A 261 -4.61 -5.88 22.26
N THR A 262 -3.55 -6.43 21.69
CA THR A 262 -2.66 -7.41 22.32
C THR A 262 -1.22 -6.91 22.35
N THR A 263 -0.33 -7.61 23.07
CA THR A 263 1.10 -7.26 23.12
C THR A 263 1.97 -8.50 23.25
N ASP A 264 3.20 -8.43 22.72
CA ASP A 264 4.28 -9.38 22.99
C ASP A 264 5.19 -8.94 24.15
N GLY A 265 4.82 -7.88 24.87
CA GLY A 265 5.61 -7.25 25.93
C GLY A 265 6.48 -6.09 25.46
N THR A 266 6.62 -5.88 24.15
CA THR A 266 7.41 -4.77 23.56
C THR A 266 6.63 -3.93 22.57
N THR A 267 5.65 -4.54 21.90
CA THR A 267 4.91 -3.97 20.79
C THR A 267 3.41 -4.19 21.00
N LEU A 268 2.59 -3.22 20.61
CA LEU A 268 1.14 -3.39 20.55
C LEU A 268 0.71 -3.94 19.19
N TYR A 269 -0.32 -4.76 19.19
CA TYR A 269 -0.95 -5.30 18.00
C TYR A 269 -2.45 -5.04 18.03
N LEU A 270 -2.99 -4.62 16.90
CA LEU A 270 -4.41 -4.53 16.61
C LEU A 270 -4.85 -5.83 15.94
N GLN A 271 -5.69 -6.59 16.62
CA GLN A 271 -6.28 -7.82 16.10
C GLN A 271 -7.73 -7.58 15.71
N HIS A 272 -8.06 -7.89 14.46
CA HIS A 272 -9.41 -7.83 13.92
C HIS A 272 -10.16 -9.14 14.19
N ALA A 273 -11.50 -9.10 14.13
CA ALA A 273 -12.36 -10.27 14.38
C ALA A 273 -12.16 -11.42 13.36
N ASP A 274 -11.63 -11.11 12.17
CA ASP A 274 -11.25 -12.08 11.14
C ASP A 274 -9.87 -12.73 11.37
N GLY A 275 -9.21 -12.39 12.49
CA GLY A 275 -7.90 -12.93 12.86
C GLY A 275 -6.71 -12.15 12.28
N VAL A 276 -6.93 -11.09 11.49
CA VAL A 276 -5.83 -10.25 11.00
C VAL A 276 -5.19 -9.51 12.17
N VAL A 277 -3.88 -9.67 12.34
CA VAL A 277 -3.09 -9.00 13.37
C VAL A 277 -2.16 -7.99 12.70
N THR A 278 -2.28 -6.72 13.09
CA THR A 278 -1.44 -5.64 12.56
C THR A 278 -0.69 -4.95 13.68
N ARG A 279 0.59 -4.70 13.48
CA ARG A 279 1.41 -3.98 14.45
C ARG A 279 0.95 -2.53 14.60
N LEU A 280 1.03 -1.99 15.81
CA LEU A 280 0.89 -0.56 16.08
C LEU A 280 2.27 0.06 16.29
N ILE A 281 2.58 1.09 15.50
CA ILE A 281 3.87 1.80 15.55
C ILE A 281 3.67 3.12 16.29
N PRO A 282 4.36 3.35 17.42
CA PRO A 282 4.28 4.61 18.15
C PRO A 282 4.73 5.78 17.26
N ASN A 283 3.98 6.87 17.27
CA ASN A 283 4.22 8.02 16.39
C ASN A 283 4.94 9.20 17.08
N GLY A 284 5.44 8.98 18.30
CA GLY A 284 6.13 10.00 19.11
C GLY A 284 5.31 10.50 20.31
N ASP A 285 4.02 10.21 20.33
CA ASP A 285 3.12 10.45 21.46
C ASP A 285 2.83 9.13 22.20
N ASP A 286 2.86 9.18 23.54
CA ASP A 286 2.64 8.02 24.39
C ASP A 286 1.21 7.47 24.26
N THR A 287 0.27 8.28 23.78
CA THR A 287 -1.12 7.86 23.62
C THR A 287 -1.54 7.70 22.18
N SER A 288 -0.63 7.70 21.21
CA SER A 288 -1.00 7.42 19.84
C SER A 288 -0.01 6.57 19.05
N ALA A 289 -0.57 5.77 18.15
CA ALA A 289 0.17 4.88 17.28
C ALA A 289 -0.45 4.89 15.89
N VAL A 290 0.37 4.67 14.87
CA VAL A 290 -0.12 4.39 13.51
C VAL A 290 -0.24 2.89 13.31
N VAL A 291 -1.25 2.47 12.56
CA VAL A 291 -1.42 1.06 12.20
C VAL A 291 -0.42 0.73 11.09
N GLU A 292 0.41 -0.28 11.30
CA GLU A 292 1.49 -0.63 10.37
C GLU A 292 0.95 -0.94 8.96
N GLY A 293 1.54 -0.31 7.95
CA GLY A 293 1.18 -0.50 6.55
C GLY A 293 -0.16 0.13 6.15
N LEU A 294 -0.85 0.84 7.04
CA LEU A 294 -2.11 1.53 6.75
C LEU A 294 -1.99 3.03 7.09
N PRO A 295 -2.64 3.92 6.32
CA PRO A 295 -2.75 5.33 6.68
C PRO A 295 -3.86 5.51 7.73
N ALA A 296 -3.74 4.77 8.83
CA ALA A 296 -4.66 4.80 9.96
C ALA A 296 -3.90 5.11 11.24
N ALA A 297 -4.53 5.87 12.13
CA ALA A 297 -4.01 6.21 13.43
C ALA A 297 -4.98 5.75 14.52
N VAL A 298 -4.40 5.37 15.63
CA VAL A 298 -5.06 4.92 16.85
C VAL A 298 -4.63 5.89 17.94
N HIS A 299 -5.61 6.50 18.59
CA HIS A 299 -5.41 7.39 19.73
C HIS A 299 -6.08 6.76 20.95
N PHE A 300 -5.35 6.67 22.06
CA PHE A 300 -5.81 6.10 23.31
C PHE A 300 -6.09 7.21 24.31
N HIS A 301 -7.34 7.39 24.70
CA HIS A 301 -7.70 8.28 25.80
C HIS A 301 -7.75 7.47 27.08
N VAL A 302 -6.68 7.55 27.88
CA VAL A 302 -6.56 6.85 29.16
C VAL A 302 -7.06 7.78 30.28
N GLY A 303 -8.35 7.69 30.63
CA GLY A 303 -8.95 8.38 31.77
C GLY A 303 -8.92 7.53 33.06
N SER A 304 -9.33 8.11 34.20
CA SER A 304 -9.37 7.42 35.50
C SER A 304 -10.34 6.23 35.53
N ASP A 305 -11.42 6.28 34.75
CA ASP A 305 -12.55 5.35 34.88
C ASP A 305 -12.79 4.51 33.61
N ARG A 306 -12.27 4.94 32.45
CA ARG A 306 -12.43 4.24 31.16
C ARG A 306 -11.25 4.51 30.22
N SER A 307 -10.81 3.48 29.52
CA SER A 307 -9.94 3.60 28.34
C SER A 307 -10.84 3.70 27.10
N ILE A 308 -10.80 4.85 26.42
CA ILE A 308 -11.48 5.02 25.12
C ILE A 308 -10.42 4.93 24.03
N LEU A 309 -10.69 4.09 23.03
CA LEU A 309 -9.86 3.94 21.84
C LEU A 309 -10.50 4.74 20.72
N GLN A 310 -9.90 5.84 20.28
CA GLN A 310 -10.33 6.53 19.09
C GLN A 310 -9.52 6.01 17.90
N MET A 311 -10.17 5.32 16.97
CA MET A 311 -9.51 4.81 15.78
C MET A 311 -9.97 5.60 14.55
N THR A 312 -9.03 6.33 13.96
CA THR A 312 -9.22 6.97 12.67
C THR A 312 -8.67 6.03 11.61
N THR A 313 -9.53 5.17 11.05
CA THR A 313 -9.15 4.31 9.92
C THR A 313 -9.53 4.95 8.60
N ALA A 314 -8.63 4.89 7.63
CA ALA A 314 -8.93 5.39 6.30
C ALA A 314 -9.76 4.42 5.43
N PHE A 315 -9.89 3.14 5.80
CA PHE A 315 -10.45 2.14 4.88
C PHE A 315 -11.41 1.12 5.48
N ASP A 316 -12.67 1.28 5.11
CA ASP A 316 -13.58 0.20 4.76
C ASP A 316 -14.26 0.56 3.44
N ASN A 317 -14.13 -0.29 2.41
CA ASN A 317 -14.77 -0.11 1.09
C ASN A 317 -14.72 1.34 0.56
N ASP A 318 -13.50 1.91 0.46
CA ASP A 318 -13.25 3.26 -0.06
C ASP A 318 -13.82 4.42 0.78
N ARG A 319 -14.11 4.21 2.07
CA ARG A 319 -14.49 5.26 3.01
C ARG A 319 -13.54 5.33 4.19
N VAL A 320 -13.14 6.57 4.51
CA VAL A 320 -12.52 6.91 5.79
C VAL A 320 -13.59 6.70 6.86
N ILE A 321 -13.37 5.70 7.73
CA ILE A 321 -14.18 5.47 8.90
C ILE A 321 -13.37 5.90 10.11
N THR A 322 -13.66 7.09 10.59
CA THR A 322 -13.38 7.43 11.99
C THR A 322 -14.46 6.75 12.82
N ASP A 323 -14.07 5.88 13.74
CA ASP A 323 -14.97 5.32 14.74
C ASP A 323 -14.32 5.42 16.12
N GLU A 324 -15.18 5.53 17.12
CA GLU A 324 -14.77 5.49 18.51
C GLU A 324 -15.02 4.08 19.02
N PHE A 325 -14.10 3.55 19.79
CA PHE A 325 -14.12 2.18 20.27
C PHE A 325 -14.10 2.21 21.79
N GLU A 326 -15.12 1.64 22.40
CA GLU A 326 -15.22 1.51 23.85
C GLU A 326 -14.65 0.16 24.28
N ARG A 327 -13.85 0.16 25.35
CA ARG A 327 -13.34 -1.08 25.94
C ARG A 327 -14.51 -1.90 26.46
N GLU A 328 -14.60 -3.15 26.02
CA GLU A 328 -15.58 -4.08 26.56
C GLU A 328 -15.17 -4.42 28.00
N GLY A 329 -16.10 -4.26 28.94
CA GLY A 329 -15.85 -4.49 30.36
C GLY A 329 -15.32 -5.90 30.61
N HIS A 330 -14.36 -6.03 31.53
CA HIS A 330 -14.09 -7.30 32.18
C HIS A 330 -15.28 -7.55 33.12
N GLU A 331 -16.30 -8.27 32.65
CA GLU A 331 -17.25 -8.93 33.56
C GLU A 331 -16.51 -9.93 34.47
#